data_AF-G2E3G7-F1
#
_entry.id   AF-G2E3G7-F1
#
_cell.length_a   1.000
_cell.length_b   1.000
_cell.length_c   1.000
_cell.angle_alpha   90.00
_cell.angle_beta   90.00
_cell.angle_gamma   90.00
#
_symmetry.space_group_name_H-M   'P 1'
#
loop_
_entity.id
_entity.type
_entity.pdbx_description
1 polymer ?
#
loop_
_entity_poly.entity_id
_entity_poly.type
_entity_poly.pdbx_seq_one_letter_code
_entity_poly.pdbx_strand_id
1 'polypeptide(L)'
;MSTETDSSDASAPKQLSIQDAVSFASNLHRNGHLKDARTLYSRVLELEPEHPDALHFMGVLEHQQGRNEAALRLMRRSVELVPQHAGFHTNLGNLLFDGARFEEAEREYREALSLSPERPEVLNNLGVLCKGQNRLDEAEQHFLQAIDLSPDFIDARNNLSRLYVRMGRTEDSIAQAMEAMKRDPGNASTREVLAYAYARAGQLDDAIGIYRDWLEDEPDNPKALHHLAACTGQDVPERASDAYIQSVFDSFSHSFDAKLAVLEYQAPKLIVDKTVAYLGLEPAARLDILDAGCGTGLCGPLLAPYAKRLTGVDLSQGMLVKARERTLYDALHHAELTDFIRRRPAEFDLIVSADTLVYFGEIGPVLEAASSSLRPGGHLGFSVEALEGTSDDYRLQPNGRYAHSKTYLERTLLERGFDLRAMDRETLRLEGGTQVMGWVVIAQRSHRIANQ
;
A
#
# COMPACT_ATOMS: atom_id res chain seq x y z
N MET A 1 54.17 -38.29 -41.34
CA MET A 1 53.10 -37.99 -42.31
C MET A 1 51.80 -38.20 -41.54
N SER A 2 51.19 -37.13 -41.01
CA SER A 2 50.23 -36.29 -41.74
C SER A 2 48.99 -37.14 -42.05
N THR A 3 47.79 -36.86 -41.53
CA THR A 3 47.15 -35.56 -41.32
C THR A 3 46.04 -35.67 -40.29
N GLU A 4 45.91 -34.59 -39.52
CA GLU A 4 44.72 -34.17 -38.79
C GLU A 4 43.46 -34.25 -39.68
N THR A 5 42.37 -34.77 -39.11
CA THR A 5 41.02 -34.36 -39.52
C THR A 5 40.37 -33.72 -38.30
N ASP A 6 40.60 -32.42 -38.25
CA ASP A 6 39.78 -31.41 -37.62
C ASP A 6 38.30 -31.63 -38.00
N SER A 7 37.44 -31.82 -37.00
CA SER A 7 36.00 -31.59 -37.15
C SER A 7 35.49 -30.97 -35.87
N SER A 8 35.83 -29.69 -35.70
CA SER A 8 35.07 -28.78 -34.85
C SER A 8 33.61 -28.75 -35.31
N ASP A 9 32.77 -29.59 -34.71
CA ASP A 9 31.31 -29.43 -34.81
C ASP A 9 30.90 -28.31 -33.84
N ALA A 10 31.33 -27.10 -34.15
CA ALA A 10 30.79 -25.89 -33.58
C ALA A 10 29.39 -25.73 -34.16
N SER A 11 28.38 -26.23 -33.43
CA SER A 11 26.97 -26.05 -33.78
C SER A 11 26.73 -24.58 -34.11
N ALA A 12 26.48 -24.27 -35.38
CA ALA A 12 26.10 -22.93 -35.80
C ALA A 12 24.97 -22.43 -34.88
N PRO A 13 25.02 -21.17 -34.39
CA PRO A 13 23.98 -20.66 -33.53
C PRO A 13 22.63 -20.84 -34.23
N LYS A 14 21.74 -21.64 -33.62
CA LYS A 14 20.39 -21.86 -34.16
C LYS A 14 19.74 -20.50 -34.36
N GLN A 15 19.53 -20.11 -35.62
CA GLN A 15 18.74 -18.93 -35.96
C GLN A 15 17.30 -19.23 -35.56
N LEU A 16 16.84 -18.58 -34.49
CA LEU A 16 15.45 -18.60 -34.08
C LEU A 16 14.64 -17.77 -35.08
N SER A 17 13.44 -18.24 -35.45
CA SER A 17 12.47 -17.36 -36.10
C SER A 17 12.08 -16.23 -35.13
N ILE A 18 11.52 -15.14 -35.67
CA ILE A 18 11.05 -14.04 -34.82
C ILE A 18 10.00 -14.53 -33.81
N GLN A 19 9.07 -15.38 -34.24
CA GLN A 19 8.07 -16.00 -33.36
C GLN A 19 8.70 -16.87 -32.25
N ASP A 20 9.73 -17.65 -32.58
CA ASP A 20 10.43 -18.47 -31.59
C ASP A 20 11.23 -17.60 -30.61
N ALA A 21 11.80 -16.49 -31.09
CA ALA A 21 12.49 -15.52 -30.25
C ALA A 21 11.55 -14.84 -29.27
N VAL A 22 10.35 -14.42 -29.71
CA VAL A 22 9.31 -13.86 -28.83
C VAL A 22 8.83 -14.90 -27.80
N SER A 23 8.58 -16.13 -28.24
CA SER A 23 8.19 -17.24 -27.36
C SER A 23 9.27 -17.55 -26.32
N PHE A 24 10.53 -17.52 -26.72
CA PHE A 24 11.65 -17.75 -25.80
C PHE A 24 11.81 -16.58 -24.81
N ALA A 25 11.69 -15.34 -25.29
CA ALA A 25 11.73 -14.15 -24.45
C ALA A 25 10.60 -14.12 -23.42
N SER A 26 9.37 -14.50 -23.79
CA SER A 26 8.24 -14.57 -22.86
C SER A 26 8.41 -15.65 -21.79
N ASN A 27 9.05 -16.77 -22.12
CA ASN A 27 9.42 -17.78 -21.14
C ASN A 27 10.50 -17.27 -20.18
N LEU A 28 11.54 -16.61 -20.69
CA LEU A 28 12.56 -15.97 -19.84
C LEU A 28 11.93 -14.93 -18.90
N HIS A 29 11.01 -14.13 -19.42
CA HIS A 29 10.28 -13.11 -18.67
C HIS A 29 9.48 -13.75 -17.52
N ARG A 30 8.69 -14.78 -17.82
CA ARG A 30 7.92 -15.54 -16.82
C ARG A 30 8.81 -16.17 -15.74
N ASN A 31 10.03 -16.57 -16.10
CA ASN A 31 11.01 -17.17 -15.18
C ASN A 31 11.88 -16.13 -14.46
N GLY A 32 11.57 -14.84 -14.55
CA GLY A 32 12.30 -13.77 -13.85
C GLY A 32 13.63 -13.36 -14.48
N HIS A 33 14.01 -13.92 -15.62
CA HIS A 33 15.20 -13.52 -16.39
C HIS A 33 14.93 -12.23 -17.17
N LEU A 34 14.62 -11.14 -16.45
CA LEU A 34 14.13 -9.89 -17.04
C LEU A 34 15.13 -9.22 -17.96
N LYS A 35 16.44 -9.30 -17.66
CA LYS A 35 17.48 -8.70 -18.52
C LYS A 35 17.59 -9.40 -19.87
N ASP A 36 17.51 -10.73 -19.86
CA ASP A 36 17.63 -11.54 -21.06
C ASP A 36 16.36 -11.42 -21.92
N ALA A 37 15.19 -11.48 -21.29
CA ALA A 37 13.90 -11.25 -21.95
C ALA A 37 13.87 -9.88 -22.64
N ARG A 38 14.30 -8.83 -21.94
CA ARG A 38 14.38 -7.47 -22.51
C ARG A 38 15.30 -7.41 -23.72
N THR A 39 16.48 -8.01 -23.63
CA THR A 39 17.44 -8.04 -24.73
C THR A 39 16.83 -8.67 -25.98
N LEU A 40 16.10 -9.78 -25.81
CA LEU A 40 15.44 -10.44 -26.92
C LEU A 40 14.25 -9.66 -27.47
N TYR A 41 13.38 -9.10 -26.63
CA TYR A 41 12.30 -8.22 -27.10
C TYR A 41 12.85 -7.02 -27.87
N SER A 42 13.92 -6.37 -27.37
CA SER A 42 14.60 -5.29 -28.08
C SER A 42 15.11 -5.74 -29.44
N ARG A 43 15.72 -6.92 -29.52
CA ARG A 43 16.22 -7.45 -30.80
C ARG A 43 15.10 -7.78 -31.79
N VAL A 44 13.97 -8.29 -31.31
CA VAL A 44 12.78 -8.47 -32.14
C VAL A 44 12.28 -7.13 -32.66
N LEU A 45 12.16 -6.11 -31.80
CA LEU A 45 11.70 -4.78 -32.18
C LEU A 45 12.69 -4.00 -33.07
N GLU A 46 13.98 -4.33 -33.06
CA GLU A 46 14.94 -3.82 -34.03
C GLU A 46 14.70 -4.35 -35.45
N LEU A 47 14.25 -5.60 -35.56
CA LEU A 47 13.96 -6.26 -36.84
C LEU A 47 12.54 -5.96 -37.32
N GLU A 48 11.58 -5.97 -36.41
CA GLU A 48 10.16 -5.70 -36.64
C GLU A 48 9.63 -4.72 -35.59
N PRO A 49 9.75 -3.40 -35.83
CA PRO A 49 9.35 -2.36 -34.87
C PRO A 49 7.89 -2.39 -34.45
N GLU A 50 7.02 -2.98 -35.28
CA GLU A 50 5.58 -3.11 -35.05
C GLU A 50 5.16 -4.56 -34.75
N HIS A 51 6.06 -5.41 -34.25
CA HIS A 51 5.68 -6.75 -33.81
C HIS A 51 4.78 -6.66 -32.55
N PRO A 52 3.49 -7.06 -32.62
CA PRO A 52 2.52 -6.78 -31.54
C PRO A 52 2.89 -7.43 -30.21
N ASP A 53 3.26 -8.72 -30.21
CA ASP A 53 3.62 -9.42 -28.97
C ASP A 53 4.89 -8.88 -28.33
N ALA A 54 5.93 -8.56 -29.11
CA ALA A 54 7.17 -8.01 -28.60
C ALA A 54 6.95 -6.62 -27.99
N LEU A 55 6.13 -5.76 -28.63
CA LEU A 55 5.70 -4.48 -28.06
C LEU A 55 4.95 -4.71 -26.75
N HIS A 56 3.98 -5.63 -26.75
CA HIS A 56 3.16 -5.95 -25.59
C HIS A 56 3.98 -6.42 -24.39
N PHE A 57 4.80 -7.45 -24.58
CA PHE A 57 5.58 -8.03 -23.50
C PHE A 57 6.74 -7.14 -23.07
N MET A 58 7.34 -6.35 -23.98
CA MET A 58 8.24 -5.27 -23.57
C MET A 58 7.49 -4.29 -22.68
N GLY A 59 6.26 -3.89 -23.05
CA GLY A 59 5.42 -3.03 -22.22
C GLY A 59 5.18 -3.61 -20.82
N VAL A 60 4.85 -4.89 -20.71
CA VAL A 60 4.70 -5.59 -19.40
C VAL A 60 6.00 -5.52 -18.59
N LEU A 61 7.15 -5.74 -19.25
CA LEU A 61 8.46 -5.68 -18.61
C LEU A 61 8.82 -4.27 -18.14
N GLU A 62 8.53 -3.25 -18.95
CA GLU A 62 8.73 -1.85 -18.59
C GLU A 62 7.91 -1.48 -17.34
N HIS A 63 6.67 -1.93 -17.27
CA HIS A 63 5.79 -1.71 -16.11
C HIS A 63 6.32 -2.39 -14.84
N GLN A 64 6.75 -3.66 -14.94
CA GLN A 64 7.38 -4.38 -13.81
C GLN A 64 8.65 -3.70 -13.29
N GLN A 65 9.29 -2.87 -14.11
CA GLN A 65 10.47 -2.09 -13.71
C GLN A 65 10.14 -0.63 -13.39
N GLY A 66 8.86 -0.30 -13.19
CA GLY A 66 8.37 1.02 -12.79
C GLY A 66 8.36 2.08 -13.89
N ARG A 67 8.65 1.72 -15.15
CA ARG A 67 8.68 2.66 -16.28
C ARG A 67 7.32 2.72 -16.97
N ASN A 68 6.31 3.13 -16.20
CA ASN A 68 4.89 3.08 -16.57
C ASN A 68 4.54 3.86 -17.84
N GLU A 69 5.14 5.03 -18.07
CA GLU A 69 4.90 5.80 -19.30
C GLU A 69 5.44 5.12 -20.56
N ALA A 70 6.58 4.44 -20.45
CA ALA A 70 7.12 3.65 -21.56
C ALA A 70 6.23 2.41 -21.80
N ALA A 71 5.84 1.73 -20.72
CA ALA A 71 4.91 0.61 -20.78
C ALA A 71 3.59 0.98 -21.47
N LEU A 72 3.02 2.13 -21.12
CA LEU A 72 1.74 2.58 -21.64
C LEU A 72 1.80 2.84 -23.14
N ARG A 73 2.88 3.48 -23.63
CA ARG A 73 3.07 3.68 -25.07
C ARG A 73 3.17 2.37 -25.83
N LEU A 74 3.95 1.41 -25.31
CA LEU A 74 4.16 0.11 -25.94
C LEU A 74 2.88 -0.73 -25.98
N MET A 75 2.16 -0.82 -24.87
CA MET A 75 0.91 -1.59 -24.78
C MET A 75 -0.24 -0.96 -25.58
N ARG A 76 -0.33 0.38 -25.65
CA ARG A 76 -1.29 1.02 -26.55
C ARG A 76 -1.01 0.68 -28.00
N ARG A 77 0.26 0.69 -28.40
CA ARG A 77 0.63 0.31 -29.77
C ARG A 77 0.32 -1.15 -30.07
N SER A 78 0.53 -2.08 -29.12
CA SER A 78 0.16 -3.49 -29.35
C SER A 78 -1.36 -3.69 -29.50
N VAL A 79 -2.17 -2.99 -28.69
CA VAL A 79 -3.64 -2.98 -28.83
C VAL A 79 -4.09 -2.37 -30.17
N GLU A 80 -3.50 -1.25 -30.60
CA GLU A 80 -3.82 -0.63 -31.90
C GLU A 80 -3.53 -1.57 -33.08
N LEU A 81 -2.46 -2.37 -32.99
CA LEU A 81 -2.06 -3.30 -34.04
C LEU A 81 -2.94 -4.55 -34.07
N VAL A 82 -3.39 -5.03 -32.89
CA VAL A 82 -4.22 -6.24 -32.76
C VAL A 82 -5.38 -5.99 -31.80
N PRO A 83 -6.40 -5.21 -32.22
CA PRO A 83 -7.52 -4.84 -31.34
C PRO A 83 -8.39 -6.02 -30.92
N GLN A 84 -8.34 -7.15 -31.64
CA GLN A 84 -9.12 -8.33 -31.29
C GLN A 84 -8.45 -9.23 -30.24
N HIS A 85 -7.28 -8.84 -29.71
CA HIS A 85 -6.56 -9.64 -28.72
C HIS A 85 -7.00 -9.27 -27.29
N ALA A 86 -7.99 -10.00 -26.75
CA ALA A 86 -8.55 -9.75 -25.41
C ALA A 86 -7.50 -9.62 -24.29
N GLY A 87 -6.43 -10.43 -24.33
CA GLY A 87 -5.35 -10.38 -23.34
C GLY A 87 -4.55 -9.06 -23.36
N PHE A 88 -4.50 -8.35 -24.49
CA PHE A 88 -3.79 -7.08 -24.58
C PHE A 88 -4.58 -5.98 -23.87
N HIS A 89 -5.89 -5.94 -24.11
CA HIS A 89 -6.81 -5.07 -23.40
C HIS A 89 -6.78 -5.30 -21.88
N THR A 90 -6.75 -6.56 -21.41
CA THR A 90 -6.63 -6.83 -19.96
C THR A 90 -5.36 -6.24 -19.35
N ASN A 91 -4.21 -6.47 -19.98
CA ASN A 91 -2.95 -5.98 -19.44
C ASN A 91 -2.82 -4.45 -19.52
N LEU A 92 -3.36 -3.84 -20.58
CA LEU A 92 -3.44 -2.39 -20.69
C LEU A 92 -4.38 -1.82 -19.60
N GLY A 93 -5.52 -2.47 -19.36
CA GLY A 93 -6.45 -2.14 -18.29
C GLY A 93 -5.78 -2.19 -16.91
N ASN A 94 -4.99 -3.24 -16.63
CA ASN A 94 -4.23 -3.36 -15.39
C ASN A 94 -3.23 -2.20 -15.23
N LEU A 95 -2.46 -1.89 -16.27
CA LEU A 95 -1.49 -0.77 -16.25
C LEU A 95 -2.18 0.58 -16.02
N LEU A 96 -3.33 0.80 -16.67
CA LEU A 96 -4.14 2.02 -16.49
C LEU A 96 -4.72 2.11 -15.07
N PHE A 97 -5.17 0.99 -14.52
CA PHE A 97 -5.67 0.90 -13.15
C PHE A 97 -4.59 1.28 -12.14
N ASP A 98 -3.38 0.74 -12.28
CA ASP A 98 -2.23 1.07 -11.42
C ASP A 98 -1.80 2.54 -11.54
N GLY A 99 -2.04 3.14 -12.72
CA GLY A 99 -1.86 4.58 -12.97
C GLY A 99 -3.04 5.46 -12.53
N ALA A 100 -4.03 4.90 -11.81
CA ALA A 100 -5.26 5.58 -11.39
C ALA A 100 -6.10 6.19 -12.54
N ARG A 101 -5.96 5.68 -13.76
CA ARG A 101 -6.75 6.07 -14.94
C ARG A 101 -7.98 5.17 -15.07
N PHE A 102 -8.87 5.25 -14.09
CA PHE A 102 -9.93 4.25 -13.89
C PHE A 102 -10.94 4.17 -15.04
N GLU A 103 -11.33 5.30 -15.65
CA GLU A 103 -12.29 5.30 -16.76
C GLU A 103 -11.72 4.60 -18.00
N GLU A 104 -10.43 4.81 -18.27
CA GLU A 104 -9.76 4.11 -19.36
C GLU A 104 -9.57 2.63 -19.04
N ALA A 105 -9.16 2.29 -17.81
CA ALA A 105 -9.02 0.90 -17.38
C ALA A 105 -10.34 0.12 -17.53
N GLU A 106 -11.45 0.71 -17.10
CA GLU A 106 -12.78 0.12 -17.22
C GLU A 106 -13.18 -0.14 -18.68
N ARG A 107 -12.86 0.79 -19.59
CA ARG A 107 -13.09 0.60 -21.04
C ARG A 107 -12.30 -0.59 -21.57
N GLU A 108 -11.01 -0.68 -21.25
CA GLU A 108 -10.18 -1.80 -21.72
C GLU A 108 -10.64 -3.14 -21.15
N TYR A 109 -11.06 -3.21 -19.88
CA TYR A 109 -11.62 -4.45 -19.33
C TYR A 109 -12.93 -4.86 -19.98
N ARG A 110 -13.81 -3.89 -20.28
CA ARG A 110 -15.06 -4.18 -21.01
C ARG A 110 -14.79 -4.68 -22.43
N GLU A 111 -13.79 -4.12 -23.11
CA GLU A 111 -13.37 -4.61 -24.42
C GLU A 111 -12.78 -6.03 -24.34
N ALA A 112 -11.96 -6.31 -23.32
CA ALA A 112 -11.47 -7.67 -23.10
C ALA A 112 -12.61 -8.70 -22.92
N LEU A 113 -13.69 -8.32 -22.23
CA LEU A 113 -14.87 -9.15 -22.03
C LEU A 113 -15.80 -9.22 -23.26
N SER A 114 -15.87 -8.17 -24.08
CA SER A 114 -16.64 -8.20 -25.33
C SER A 114 -16.02 -9.19 -26.33
N LEU A 115 -14.68 -9.24 -26.36
CA LEU A 115 -13.90 -10.15 -27.19
C LEU A 115 -13.88 -11.59 -26.65
N SER A 116 -13.84 -11.74 -25.32
CA SER A 116 -13.78 -13.04 -24.65
C SER A 116 -14.57 -12.99 -23.32
N PRO A 117 -15.86 -13.38 -23.32
CA PRO A 117 -16.73 -13.25 -22.14
C PRO A 117 -16.38 -14.15 -20.95
N GLU A 118 -15.79 -15.33 -21.19
CA GLU A 118 -15.50 -16.33 -20.15
C GLU A 118 -14.15 -16.08 -19.45
N ARG A 119 -14.00 -14.89 -18.85
CA ARG A 119 -12.73 -14.45 -18.22
C ARG A 119 -12.95 -13.99 -16.77
N PRO A 120 -12.97 -14.93 -15.81
CA PRO A 120 -13.23 -14.61 -14.40
C PRO A 120 -12.21 -13.62 -13.83
N GLU A 121 -10.95 -13.66 -14.26
CA GLU A 121 -9.90 -12.73 -13.84
C GLU A 121 -10.19 -11.28 -14.24
N VAL A 122 -10.78 -11.05 -15.42
CA VAL A 122 -11.14 -9.70 -15.88
C VAL A 122 -12.38 -9.19 -15.12
N LEU A 123 -13.35 -10.06 -14.86
CA LEU A 123 -14.50 -9.73 -14.01
C LEU A 123 -14.07 -9.38 -12.58
N ASN A 124 -13.15 -10.14 -11.99
CA ASN A 124 -12.57 -9.79 -10.70
C ASN A 124 -11.88 -8.42 -10.74
N ASN A 125 -11.14 -8.10 -11.80
CA ASN A 125 -10.49 -6.79 -11.93
C ASN A 125 -11.51 -5.64 -12.06
N LEU A 126 -12.60 -5.83 -12.82
CA LEU A 126 -13.71 -4.88 -12.85
C LEU A 126 -14.38 -4.73 -11.49
N GLY A 127 -14.59 -5.84 -10.76
CA GLY A 127 -15.12 -5.80 -9.41
C GLY A 127 -14.24 -4.99 -8.45
N VAL A 128 -12.92 -5.18 -8.53
CA VAL A 128 -11.94 -4.39 -7.77
C VAL A 128 -12.00 -2.91 -8.14
N LEU A 129 -12.11 -2.58 -9.44
CA LEU A 129 -12.25 -1.22 -9.93
C LEU A 129 -13.53 -0.55 -9.42
N CYS A 130 -14.69 -1.20 -9.60
CA CYS A 130 -15.97 -0.69 -9.12
C CYS A 130 -15.97 -0.49 -7.60
N LYS A 131 -15.39 -1.44 -6.84
CA LYS A 131 -15.20 -1.30 -5.38
C LYS A 131 -14.36 -0.06 -5.05
N GLY A 132 -13.30 0.19 -5.83
CA GLY A 132 -12.44 1.37 -5.71
C GLY A 132 -13.11 2.70 -6.08
N GLN A 133 -14.16 2.66 -6.90
CA GLN A 133 -14.98 3.83 -7.21
C GLN A 133 -16.24 3.93 -6.32
N ASN A 134 -16.31 3.13 -5.25
CA ASN A 134 -17.47 3.03 -4.36
C ASN A 134 -18.79 2.62 -5.06
N ARG A 135 -18.69 1.99 -6.25
CA ARG A 135 -19.80 1.38 -7.00
C ARG A 135 -20.02 -0.05 -6.50
N LEU A 136 -20.49 -0.16 -5.25
CA LEU A 136 -20.47 -1.41 -4.49
C LEU A 136 -21.36 -2.51 -5.10
N ASP A 137 -22.54 -2.14 -5.61
CA ASP A 137 -23.47 -3.11 -6.23
C ASP A 137 -22.91 -3.70 -7.54
N GLU A 138 -22.29 -2.87 -8.37
CA GLU A 138 -21.63 -3.33 -9.61
C GLU A 138 -20.41 -4.20 -9.28
N ALA A 139 -19.68 -3.87 -8.22
CA ALA A 139 -18.58 -4.70 -7.75
C ALA A 139 -19.05 -6.09 -7.33
N GLU A 140 -20.15 -6.17 -6.57
CA GLU A 140 -20.76 -7.44 -6.16
C GLU A 140 -21.16 -8.28 -7.37
N GLN A 141 -21.83 -7.68 -8.35
CA GLN A 141 -22.24 -8.37 -9.58
C GLN A 141 -21.04 -8.98 -10.32
N HIS A 142 -19.96 -8.23 -10.49
CA HIS A 142 -18.77 -8.73 -11.18
C HIS A 142 -18.05 -9.84 -10.41
N PHE A 143 -17.95 -9.74 -9.08
CA PHE A 143 -17.36 -10.82 -8.29
C PHE A 143 -18.21 -12.09 -8.33
N LEU A 144 -19.54 -11.96 -8.23
CA LEU A 144 -20.45 -13.10 -8.36
C LEU A 144 -20.33 -13.76 -9.73
N GLN A 145 -20.30 -12.98 -10.83
CA GLN A 145 -20.07 -13.51 -12.18
C GLN A 145 -18.72 -14.24 -12.30
N ALA A 146 -17.65 -13.72 -11.70
CA ALA A 146 -16.34 -14.37 -11.70
C ALA A 146 -16.39 -15.72 -10.96
N ILE A 147 -17.11 -15.78 -9.83
CA ILE A 147 -17.32 -17.00 -9.04
C ILE A 147 -18.22 -18.01 -9.78
N ASP A 148 -19.22 -17.54 -10.51
CA ASP A 148 -20.11 -18.41 -11.30
C ASP A 148 -19.35 -19.08 -12.46
N LEU A 149 -18.46 -18.33 -13.13
CA LEU A 149 -17.60 -18.88 -14.18
C LEU A 149 -16.52 -19.82 -13.64
N SER A 150 -15.96 -19.49 -12.47
CA SER A 150 -14.91 -20.29 -11.83
C SER A 150 -15.16 -20.36 -10.32
N PRO A 151 -15.91 -21.38 -9.85
CA PRO A 151 -16.24 -21.55 -8.42
C PRO A 151 -15.01 -21.64 -7.51
N ASP A 152 -13.88 -22.06 -8.06
CA ASP A 152 -12.57 -22.20 -7.39
C ASP A 152 -11.71 -20.93 -7.46
N PHE A 153 -12.26 -19.81 -7.94
CA PHE A 153 -11.53 -18.55 -7.99
C PHE A 153 -11.53 -17.87 -6.61
N ILE A 154 -10.58 -18.29 -5.78
CA ILE A 154 -10.43 -17.86 -4.38
C ILE A 154 -10.30 -16.34 -4.25
N ASP A 155 -9.57 -15.69 -5.15
CA ASP A 155 -9.37 -14.24 -5.11
C ASP A 155 -10.69 -13.46 -5.25
N ALA A 156 -11.60 -13.91 -6.13
CA ALA A 156 -12.91 -13.30 -6.28
C ALA A 156 -13.77 -13.45 -5.01
N ARG A 157 -13.71 -14.61 -4.35
CA ARG A 157 -14.40 -14.83 -3.06
C ARG A 157 -13.83 -13.97 -1.94
N ASN A 158 -12.50 -13.90 -1.82
CA ASN A 158 -11.82 -13.05 -0.85
C ASN A 158 -12.17 -11.57 -1.08
N ASN A 159 -12.22 -11.14 -2.34
CA ASN A 159 -12.62 -9.78 -2.69
C ASN A 159 -14.09 -9.48 -2.39
N LEU A 160 -14.99 -10.43 -2.65
CA LEU A 160 -16.41 -10.32 -2.32
C LEU A 160 -16.64 -10.30 -0.81
N SER A 161 -15.94 -11.12 -0.04
CA SER A 161 -15.98 -11.07 1.43
C SER A 161 -15.56 -9.69 1.95
N ARG A 162 -14.43 -9.14 1.47
CA ARG A 162 -14.00 -7.77 1.84
C ARG A 162 -15.03 -6.71 1.42
N LEU A 163 -15.70 -6.88 0.27
CA LEU A 163 -16.78 -6.00 -0.17
C LEU A 163 -17.98 -6.06 0.79
N TYR A 164 -18.37 -7.26 1.24
CA TYR A 164 -19.46 -7.43 2.19
C TYR A 164 -19.16 -6.84 3.57
N VAL A 165 -17.93 -6.94 4.06
CA VAL A 165 -17.53 -6.17 5.27
C VAL A 165 -17.76 -4.67 5.06
N ARG A 166 -17.37 -4.14 3.90
CA ARG A 166 -17.56 -2.73 3.54
C ARG A 166 -19.04 -2.32 3.43
N MET A 167 -19.91 -3.24 3.03
CA MET A 167 -21.36 -3.03 3.01
C MET A 167 -22.03 -3.26 4.38
N GLY A 168 -21.29 -3.65 5.43
CA GLY A 168 -21.85 -4.03 6.73
C GLY A 168 -22.54 -5.40 6.75
N ARG A 169 -22.42 -6.19 5.68
CA ARG A 169 -22.99 -7.54 5.52
C ARG A 169 -22.03 -8.60 6.05
N THR A 170 -21.76 -8.59 7.36
CA THR A 170 -20.71 -9.42 7.97
C THR A 170 -20.97 -10.92 7.84
N GLU A 171 -22.22 -11.37 7.92
CA GLU A 171 -22.57 -12.78 7.75
C GLU A 171 -22.30 -13.29 6.33
N ASP A 172 -22.65 -12.50 5.30
CA ASP A 172 -22.34 -12.83 3.91
C ASP A 172 -20.82 -12.86 3.68
N SER A 173 -20.09 -11.95 4.33
CA SER A 173 -18.63 -11.94 4.30
C SER A 173 -18.03 -13.24 4.85
N ILE A 174 -18.48 -13.67 6.04
CA ILE A 174 -18.03 -14.91 6.67
C ILE A 174 -18.34 -16.10 5.77
N ALA A 175 -19.55 -16.17 5.21
CA ALA A 175 -19.93 -17.25 4.30
C ALA A 175 -18.98 -17.38 3.09
N GLN A 176 -18.65 -16.26 2.42
CA GLN A 176 -17.73 -16.28 1.29
C GLN A 176 -16.30 -16.64 1.70
N ALA A 177 -15.83 -16.12 2.82
CA ALA A 177 -14.47 -16.38 3.32
C ALA A 177 -14.31 -17.84 3.78
N MET A 178 -15.32 -18.42 4.44
CA MET A 178 -15.34 -19.85 4.79
C MET A 178 -15.32 -20.73 3.53
N GLU A 179 -16.05 -20.34 2.48
CA GLU A 179 -16.09 -21.10 1.24
C GLU A 179 -14.78 -21.02 0.44
N ALA A 180 -14.06 -19.89 0.54
CA ALA A 180 -12.67 -19.78 0.10
C ALA A 180 -11.73 -20.67 0.94
N MET A 181 -11.89 -20.65 2.28
CA MET A 181 -11.06 -21.41 3.22
C MET A 181 -11.16 -22.92 3.00
N LYS A 182 -12.37 -23.43 2.70
CA LYS A 182 -12.56 -24.86 2.41
C LYS A 182 -11.78 -25.33 1.18
N ARG A 183 -11.56 -24.46 0.20
CA ARG A 183 -10.87 -24.79 -1.06
C ARG A 183 -9.36 -24.79 -0.90
N ASP A 184 -8.84 -23.79 -0.19
CA ASP A 184 -7.41 -23.70 0.12
C ASP A 184 -7.22 -23.30 1.60
N PRO A 185 -7.23 -24.29 2.51
CA PRO A 185 -7.05 -24.04 3.94
C PRO A 185 -5.67 -23.45 4.30
N GLY A 186 -4.68 -23.60 3.43
CA GLY A 186 -3.33 -23.07 3.58
C GLY A 186 -3.18 -21.62 3.12
N ASN A 187 -4.21 -21.03 2.52
CA ASN A 187 -4.12 -19.68 1.98
C ASN A 187 -4.08 -18.62 3.08
N ALA A 188 -2.89 -18.05 3.33
CA ALA A 188 -2.68 -16.98 4.29
C ALA A 188 -3.60 -15.76 4.06
N SER A 189 -3.86 -15.39 2.80
CA SER A 189 -4.76 -14.26 2.49
C SER A 189 -6.20 -14.58 2.88
N THR A 190 -6.67 -15.81 2.66
CA THR A 190 -8.02 -16.22 3.08
C THR A 190 -8.14 -16.32 4.60
N ARG A 191 -7.11 -16.77 5.32
CA ARG A 191 -7.04 -16.71 6.80
C ARG A 191 -7.22 -15.30 7.30
N GLU A 192 -6.47 -14.35 6.73
CA GLU A 192 -6.59 -12.92 7.06
C GLU A 192 -8.02 -12.40 6.80
N VAL A 193 -8.61 -12.73 5.65
CA VAL A 193 -9.96 -12.28 5.27
C VAL A 193 -11.03 -12.84 6.23
N LEU A 194 -10.97 -14.12 6.55
CA LEU A 194 -11.96 -14.77 7.42
C LEU A 194 -11.85 -14.25 8.86
N ALA A 195 -10.63 -14.17 9.41
CA ALA A 195 -10.43 -13.66 10.76
C ALA A 195 -10.85 -12.19 10.87
N TYR A 196 -10.59 -11.38 9.84
CA TYR A 196 -11.07 -10.01 9.77
C TYR A 196 -12.61 -9.95 9.70
N ALA A 197 -13.26 -10.81 8.91
CA ALA A 197 -14.72 -10.88 8.84
C ALA A 197 -15.34 -11.22 10.21
N TYR A 198 -14.79 -12.21 10.92
CA TYR A 198 -15.21 -12.56 12.28
C TYR A 198 -15.02 -11.40 13.27
N ALA A 199 -13.85 -10.76 13.25
CA ALA A 199 -13.58 -9.61 14.11
C ALA A 199 -14.56 -8.45 13.86
N ARG A 200 -14.93 -8.21 12.60
CA ARG A 200 -15.93 -7.19 12.22
C ARG A 200 -17.36 -7.57 12.58
N ALA A 201 -17.68 -8.85 12.67
CA ALA A 201 -18.95 -9.35 13.20
C ALA A 201 -19.02 -9.31 14.74
N GLY A 202 -17.93 -8.98 15.42
CA GLY A 202 -17.82 -9.07 16.88
C GLY A 202 -17.62 -10.51 17.40
N GLN A 203 -17.42 -11.47 16.50
CA GLN A 203 -17.14 -12.87 16.80
C GLN A 203 -15.63 -13.05 17.07
N LEU A 204 -15.16 -12.44 18.16
CA LEU A 204 -13.73 -12.40 18.48
C LEU A 204 -13.14 -13.78 18.77
N ASP A 205 -13.90 -14.69 19.39
CA ASP A 205 -13.42 -16.04 19.69
C ASP A 205 -13.11 -16.83 18.41
N ASP A 206 -13.94 -16.70 17.38
CA ASP A 206 -13.71 -17.34 16.07
C ASP A 206 -12.49 -16.73 15.37
N ALA A 207 -12.35 -15.40 15.39
CA ALA A 207 -11.16 -14.73 14.87
C ALA A 207 -9.87 -15.19 15.57
N ILE A 208 -9.91 -15.31 16.90
CA ILE A 208 -8.80 -15.82 17.72
C ILE A 208 -8.46 -17.25 17.34
N GLY A 209 -9.46 -18.10 17.09
CA GLY A 209 -9.27 -19.47 16.59
C GLY A 209 -8.46 -19.49 15.30
N ILE A 210 -8.88 -18.71 14.30
CA ILE A 210 -8.16 -18.63 13.01
C ILE A 210 -6.72 -18.15 13.18
N TYR A 211 -6.46 -17.14 14.02
CA TYR A 211 -5.08 -16.67 14.24
C TYR A 211 -4.21 -17.70 14.97
N ARG A 212 -4.77 -18.44 15.94
CA ARG A 212 -4.03 -19.51 16.63
C ARG A 212 -3.67 -20.63 15.66
N ASP A 213 -4.64 -21.09 14.87
CA ASP A 213 -4.41 -22.13 13.85
C ASP A 213 -3.36 -21.67 12.82
N TRP A 214 -3.40 -20.41 12.40
CA TRP A 214 -2.37 -19.86 11.50
C TRP A 214 -0.97 -19.88 12.15
N LEU A 215 -0.87 -19.55 13.44
CA LEU A 215 0.41 -19.58 14.17
C LEU A 215 0.92 -21.00 14.46
N GLU A 216 0.10 -22.04 14.34
CA GLU A 216 0.60 -23.43 14.37
C GLU A 216 1.46 -23.74 13.14
N ASP A 217 1.06 -23.25 11.96
CA ASP A 217 1.81 -23.40 10.71
C ASP A 217 2.97 -22.40 10.59
N GLU A 218 2.74 -21.16 11.01
CA GLU A 218 3.69 -20.05 10.89
C GLU A 218 3.86 -19.30 12.24
N PRO A 219 4.64 -19.85 13.19
CA PRO A 219 4.74 -19.31 14.55
C PRO A 219 5.23 -17.86 14.65
N ASP A 220 6.04 -17.43 13.68
CA ASP A 220 6.62 -16.08 13.62
C ASP A 220 5.87 -15.14 12.66
N ASN A 221 4.68 -15.53 12.18
CA ASN A 221 3.93 -14.70 11.23
C ASN A 221 3.54 -13.36 11.89
N PRO A 222 4.04 -12.21 11.39
CA PRO A 222 3.87 -10.94 12.08
C PRO A 222 2.43 -10.43 12.05
N LYS A 223 1.63 -10.79 11.01
CA LYS A 223 0.22 -10.41 10.92
C LYS A 223 -0.63 -11.19 11.92
N ALA A 224 -0.46 -12.51 11.96
CA ALA A 224 -1.22 -13.36 12.86
C ALA A 224 -0.91 -13.03 14.34
N LEU A 225 0.35 -12.82 14.70
CA LEU A 225 0.74 -12.39 16.05
C LEU A 225 0.10 -11.04 16.43
N HIS A 226 0.20 -10.04 15.55
CA HIS A 226 -0.30 -8.69 15.81
C HIS A 226 -1.83 -8.67 15.96
N HIS A 227 -2.56 -9.35 15.08
CA HIS A 227 -4.02 -9.39 15.17
C HIS A 227 -4.53 -10.32 16.28
N LEU A 228 -3.79 -11.38 16.64
CA LEU A 228 -4.11 -12.18 17.82
C LEU A 228 -4.03 -11.33 19.08
N ALA A 229 -2.94 -10.57 19.27
CA ALA A 229 -2.80 -9.64 20.39
C ALA A 229 -3.91 -8.58 20.39
N ALA A 230 -4.28 -8.07 19.21
CA ALA A 230 -5.38 -7.12 19.05
C ALA A 230 -6.74 -7.67 19.47
N CYS A 231 -7.01 -8.95 19.21
CA CYS A 231 -8.27 -9.60 19.55
C CYS A 231 -8.31 -10.07 21.01
N THR A 232 -7.20 -10.55 21.57
CA THR A 232 -7.13 -11.08 22.94
C THR A 232 -6.91 -10.00 23.99
N GLY A 233 -6.26 -8.89 23.61
CA GLY A 233 -5.74 -7.90 24.57
C GLY A 233 -4.59 -8.43 25.44
N GLN A 234 -4.01 -9.59 25.08
CA GLN A 234 -2.87 -10.21 25.75
C GLN A 234 -1.59 -9.97 24.96
N ASP A 235 -0.47 -9.81 25.65
CA ASP A 235 0.85 -9.58 25.06
C ASP A 235 0.86 -8.47 23.99
N VAL A 236 0.02 -7.45 24.19
CA VAL A 236 -0.12 -6.32 23.28
C VAL A 236 1.19 -5.55 23.24
N PRO A 237 1.89 -5.48 22.09
CA PRO A 237 3.16 -4.79 22.05
C PRO A 237 2.96 -3.28 22.21
N GLU A 238 4.00 -2.58 22.68
CA GLU A 238 3.97 -1.12 22.81
C GLU A 238 3.81 -0.42 21.46
N ARG A 239 4.28 -1.04 20.37
CA ARG A 239 4.00 -0.64 19.00
C ARG A 239 3.97 -1.87 18.10
N ALA A 240 3.37 -1.72 16.93
CA ALA A 240 3.39 -2.77 15.92
C ALA A 240 4.84 -3.06 15.49
N SER A 241 5.17 -4.33 15.24
CA SER A 241 6.52 -4.75 14.87
C SER A 241 6.91 -4.26 13.47
N ASP A 242 8.21 -4.11 13.23
CA ASP A 242 8.71 -3.70 11.91
C ASP A 242 8.29 -4.68 10.82
N ALA A 243 8.35 -5.99 11.13
CA ALA A 243 7.91 -7.05 10.23
C ALA A 243 6.41 -6.94 9.90
N TYR A 244 5.56 -6.60 10.88
CA TYR A 244 4.14 -6.38 10.62
C TYR A 244 3.93 -5.18 9.69
N ILE A 245 4.54 -4.04 10.02
CA ILE A 245 4.41 -2.81 9.24
C ILE A 245 4.89 -3.02 7.80
N GLN A 246 6.06 -3.63 7.60
CA GLN A 246 6.55 -3.96 6.27
C GLN A 246 5.59 -4.91 5.54
N SER A 247 5.11 -5.97 6.18
CA SER A 247 4.18 -6.93 5.56
C SER A 247 2.86 -6.28 5.12
N VAL A 248 2.36 -5.32 5.91
CA VAL A 248 1.16 -4.53 5.59
C VAL A 248 1.50 -3.68 4.37
N PHE A 249 2.44 -2.75 4.47
CA PHE A 249 2.64 -1.71 3.47
C PHE A 249 3.28 -2.19 2.17
N ASP A 250 4.15 -3.20 2.20
CA ASP A 250 4.71 -3.76 0.96
C ASP A 250 3.61 -4.42 0.12
N SER A 251 2.63 -5.09 0.77
CA SER A 251 1.46 -5.65 0.08
C SER A 251 0.51 -4.58 -0.50
N PHE A 252 0.58 -3.34 -0.01
CA PHE A 252 -0.20 -2.22 -0.51
C PHE A 252 0.49 -1.37 -1.57
N SER A 253 1.83 -1.38 -1.63
CA SER A 253 2.65 -0.41 -2.36
C SER A 253 2.26 -0.19 -3.84
N HIS A 254 1.82 -1.24 -4.55
CA HIS A 254 1.41 -1.14 -5.96
C HIS A 254 0.04 -0.47 -6.16
N SER A 255 -0.85 -0.54 -5.17
CA SER A 255 -2.26 -0.12 -5.27
C SER A 255 -2.65 0.96 -4.25
N PHE A 256 -1.69 1.53 -3.53
CA PHE A 256 -1.94 2.37 -2.35
C PHE A 256 -2.68 3.66 -2.70
N ASP A 257 -2.22 4.43 -3.69
CA ASP A 257 -2.86 5.69 -4.07
C ASP A 257 -4.29 5.47 -4.60
N ALA A 258 -4.49 4.39 -5.36
CA ALA A 258 -5.82 3.97 -5.82
C ALA A 258 -6.73 3.59 -4.65
N LYS A 259 -6.21 2.89 -3.62
CA LYS A 259 -6.93 2.53 -2.40
C LYS A 259 -7.26 3.73 -1.51
N LEU A 260 -6.43 4.77 -1.49
CA LEU A 260 -6.66 5.96 -0.68
C LEU A 260 -7.76 6.88 -1.23
N ALA A 261 -7.93 6.94 -2.56
CA ALA A 261 -9.04 7.65 -3.19
C ALA A 261 -10.42 7.11 -2.72
N VAL A 262 -10.48 5.82 -2.37
CA VAL A 262 -11.69 5.10 -1.94
C VAL A 262 -12.04 5.31 -0.46
N LEU A 263 -11.09 5.82 0.34
CA LEU A 263 -11.22 5.98 1.80
C LEU A 263 -11.62 7.40 2.21
N GLU A 264 -11.88 8.31 1.26
CA GLU A 264 -12.03 9.76 1.53
C GLU A 264 -10.93 10.24 2.50
N TYR A 265 -9.69 9.83 2.22
CA TYR A 265 -8.58 9.95 3.16
C TYR A 265 -8.19 11.42 3.37
N GLN A 266 -8.40 11.95 4.58
CA GLN A 266 -8.23 13.38 4.88
C GLN A 266 -7.04 13.69 5.78
N ALA A 267 -6.49 12.70 6.48
CA ALA A 267 -5.46 12.93 7.51
C ALA A 267 -4.28 13.81 7.04
N PRO A 268 -3.64 13.59 5.87
CA PRO A 268 -2.54 14.45 5.40
C PRO A 268 -2.97 15.91 5.26
N LYS A 269 -4.14 16.14 4.66
CA LYS A 269 -4.68 17.50 4.47
C LYS A 269 -5.03 18.16 5.80
N LEU A 270 -5.74 17.45 6.67
CA LEU A 270 -6.16 17.97 7.97
C LEU A 270 -4.96 18.39 8.83
N ILE A 271 -3.94 17.54 8.92
CA ILE A 271 -2.77 17.81 9.77
C ILE A 271 -1.98 18.98 9.20
N VAL A 272 -1.70 19.00 7.89
CA VAL A 272 -0.91 20.08 7.29
C VAL A 272 -1.65 21.41 7.34
N ASP A 273 -2.94 21.46 6.97
CA ASP A 273 -3.74 22.68 7.02
C ASP A 273 -3.80 23.26 8.44
N LYS A 274 -4.08 22.42 9.45
CA LYS A 274 -4.14 22.86 10.86
C LYS A 274 -2.77 23.30 11.37
N THR A 275 -1.70 22.59 11.01
CA THR A 275 -0.34 22.96 11.37
C THR A 275 0.01 24.34 10.79
N VAL A 276 -0.21 24.54 9.48
CA VAL A 276 0.06 25.80 8.79
C VAL A 276 -0.76 26.94 9.38
N ALA A 277 -2.06 26.73 9.58
CA ALA A 277 -2.96 27.74 10.13
C ALA A 277 -2.57 28.13 11.56
N TYR A 278 -2.25 27.15 12.40
CA TYR A 278 -1.83 27.39 13.78
C TYR A 278 -0.52 28.21 13.86
N LEU A 279 0.43 27.87 13.00
CA LEU A 279 1.75 28.49 12.97
C LEU A 279 1.80 29.82 12.22
N GLY A 280 0.72 30.19 11.52
CA GLY A 280 0.71 31.34 10.61
C GLY A 280 1.82 31.24 9.57
N LEU A 281 2.04 30.04 9.01
CA LEU A 281 3.09 29.84 8.01
C LEU A 281 2.65 30.43 6.68
N GLU A 282 3.47 31.32 6.15
CA GLU A 282 3.38 31.76 4.77
C GLU A 282 4.26 30.87 3.87
N PRO A 283 3.83 30.55 2.63
CA PRO A 283 4.62 29.83 1.64
C PRO A 283 5.91 30.58 1.30
N ALA A 284 7.01 30.22 1.97
CA ALA A 284 8.28 30.94 1.90
C ALA A 284 9.52 30.02 1.85
N ALA A 285 9.32 28.70 1.72
CA ALA A 285 10.41 27.71 1.62
C ALA A 285 11.53 27.92 2.66
N ARG A 286 11.16 28.03 3.95
CA ARG A 286 12.06 28.46 5.03
C ARG A 286 12.37 27.38 6.08
N LEU A 287 11.60 26.30 6.11
CA LEU A 287 11.65 25.31 7.18
C LEU A 287 12.41 24.05 6.75
N ASP A 288 13.23 23.49 7.63
CA ASP A 288 13.62 22.09 7.53
C ASP A 288 12.47 21.22 8.07
N ILE A 289 11.79 20.49 7.18
CA ILE A 289 10.59 19.72 7.49
C ILE A 289 10.89 18.22 7.39
N LEU A 290 10.42 17.47 8.39
CA LEU A 290 10.33 16.01 8.35
C LEU A 290 8.88 15.57 8.11
N ASP A 291 8.66 14.81 7.05
CA ASP A 291 7.46 14.00 6.83
C ASP A 291 7.71 12.59 7.40
N ALA A 292 7.27 12.40 8.64
CA ALA A 292 7.51 11.23 9.48
C ALA A 292 6.50 10.12 9.15
N GLY A 293 6.98 9.04 8.55
CA GLY A 293 6.10 8.01 7.97
C GLY A 293 5.45 8.51 6.69
N CYS A 294 6.27 8.96 5.74
CA CYS A 294 5.80 9.69 4.58
C CYS A 294 4.91 8.86 3.63
N GLY A 295 4.92 7.53 3.75
CA GLY A 295 4.15 6.64 2.89
C GLY A 295 4.46 6.90 1.42
N THR A 296 3.42 7.01 0.59
CA THR A 296 3.56 7.38 -0.83
C THR A 296 3.82 8.87 -1.05
N GLY A 297 3.96 9.66 0.01
CA GLY A 297 4.33 11.08 -0.05
C GLY A 297 3.17 12.06 -0.18
N LEU A 298 2.01 11.74 0.41
CA LEU A 298 0.80 12.58 0.30
C LEU A 298 0.91 13.92 1.04
N CYS A 299 1.70 14.00 2.11
CA CYS A 299 1.99 15.27 2.76
C CYS A 299 2.93 16.14 1.92
N GLY A 300 3.74 15.54 1.04
CA GLY A 300 4.77 16.23 0.25
C GLY A 300 4.27 17.48 -0.50
N PRO A 301 3.23 17.39 -1.35
CA PRO A 301 2.69 18.56 -2.05
C PRO A 301 2.15 19.65 -1.12
N LEU A 302 1.67 19.28 0.06
CA LEU A 302 1.11 20.20 1.04
C LEU A 302 2.21 20.91 1.86
N LEU A 303 3.35 20.24 2.08
CA LEU A 303 4.49 20.73 2.86
C LEU A 303 5.51 21.49 2.00
N ALA A 304 5.67 21.11 0.74
CA ALA A 304 6.69 21.67 -0.17
C ALA A 304 6.70 23.21 -0.24
N PRO A 305 5.56 23.94 -0.24
CA PRO A 305 5.57 25.41 -0.27
C PRO A 305 6.27 26.07 0.94
N TYR A 306 6.38 25.36 2.07
CA TYR A 306 6.96 25.85 3.31
C TYR A 306 8.38 25.32 3.56
N ALA A 307 8.76 24.24 2.87
CA ALA A 307 10.02 23.55 3.06
C ALA A 307 11.17 24.25 2.34
N LYS A 308 12.20 24.62 3.10
CA LYS A 308 13.56 24.83 2.57
C LYS A 308 14.19 23.49 2.22
N ARG A 309 13.93 22.49 3.06
CA ARG A 309 14.36 21.10 2.89
C ARG A 309 13.22 20.19 3.37
N LEU A 310 12.76 19.30 2.50
CA LEU A 310 11.74 18.31 2.79
C LEU A 310 12.37 16.91 2.84
N THR A 311 12.41 16.35 4.05
CA THR A 311 12.93 15.00 4.32
C THR A 311 11.75 14.07 4.56
N GLY A 312 11.71 12.92 3.89
CA GLY A 312 10.75 11.85 4.16
C GLY A 312 11.44 10.61 4.73
N VAL A 313 10.77 9.93 5.64
CA VAL A 313 11.21 8.64 6.19
C VAL A 313 10.04 7.67 6.21
N ASP A 314 10.29 6.42 5.81
CA ASP A 314 9.31 5.34 5.89
C ASP A 314 10.02 3.99 6.07
N LEU A 315 9.30 3.03 6.64
CA LEU A 315 9.80 1.66 6.83
C LEU A 315 9.56 0.77 5.60
N SER A 316 8.63 1.15 4.70
CA SER A 316 8.35 0.43 3.46
C SER A 316 9.14 1.01 2.30
N GLN A 317 10.00 0.16 1.71
CA GLN A 317 10.75 0.51 0.51
C GLN A 317 9.80 0.78 -0.68
N GLY A 318 8.70 0.03 -0.79
CA GLY A 318 7.70 0.21 -1.85
C GLY A 318 7.02 1.58 -1.79
N MET A 319 6.68 2.03 -0.58
CA MET A 319 6.12 3.37 -0.35
C MET A 319 7.10 4.47 -0.76
N LEU A 320 8.38 4.33 -0.40
CA LEU A 320 9.41 5.30 -0.77
C LEU A 320 9.66 5.39 -2.28
N VAL A 321 9.47 4.31 -3.03
CA VAL A 321 9.50 4.35 -4.50
C VAL A 321 8.42 5.29 -5.02
N LYS A 322 7.19 5.17 -4.51
CA LYS A 322 6.07 6.05 -4.86
C LYS A 322 6.29 7.50 -4.42
N ALA A 323 6.80 7.73 -3.21
CA ALA A 323 7.15 9.07 -2.74
C ALA A 323 8.19 9.75 -3.65
N ARG A 324 9.16 8.98 -4.16
CA ARG A 324 10.19 9.48 -5.09
C ARG A 324 9.61 9.90 -6.44
N GLU A 325 8.60 9.21 -6.94
CA GLU A 325 7.90 9.55 -8.20
C GLU A 325 7.27 10.96 -8.14
N ARG A 326 6.98 11.48 -6.94
CA ARG A 326 6.44 12.84 -6.77
C ARG A 326 7.48 13.93 -7.00
N THR A 327 8.78 13.63 -6.93
CA THR A 327 9.89 14.59 -7.15
C THR A 327 9.91 15.82 -6.21
N LEU A 328 9.29 15.71 -5.02
CA LEU A 328 9.17 16.82 -4.06
C LEU A 328 10.13 16.73 -2.86
N TYR A 329 10.68 15.54 -2.57
CA TYR A 329 11.53 15.30 -1.40
C TYR A 329 13.00 15.51 -1.75
N ASP A 330 13.72 16.28 -0.94
CA ASP A 330 15.17 16.44 -1.05
C ASP A 330 15.91 15.17 -0.60
N ALA A 331 15.34 14.44 0.36
CA ALA A 331 15.85 13.18 0.85
C ALA A 331 14.72 12.24 1.26
N LEU A 332 14.89 10.96 0.92
CA LEU A 332 14.01 9.86 1.31
C LEU A 332 14.83 8.78 1.98
N HIS A 333 14.39 8.33 3.16
CA HIS A 333 15.13 7.39 3.98
C HIS A 333 14.29 6.16 4.32
N HIS A 334 14.87 4.99 4.05
CA HIS A 334 14.33 3.71 4.52
C HIS A 334 14.88 3.42 5.91
N ALA A 335 14.06 3.62 6.95
CA ALA A 335 14.45 3.45 8.34
C ALA A 335 13.22 3.34 9.26
N GLU A 336 13.40 2.73 10.44
CA GLU A 336 12.43 2.84 11.53
C GLU A 336 12.38 4.29 12.03
N LEU A 337 11.16 4.78 12.22
CA LEU A 337 10.86 6.19 12.43
C LEU A 337 11.54 6.75 13.68
N THR A 338 11.39 6.07 14.82
CA THR A 338 11.88 6.53 16.11
C THR A 338 13.40 6.62 16.12
N ASP A 339 14.07 5.58 15.63
CA ASP A 339 15.52 5.51 15.48
C ASP A 339 16.05 6.54 14.51
N PHE A 340 15.34 6.79 13.41
CA PHE A 340 15.68 7.82 12.44
C PHE A 340 15.68 9.22 13.07
N ILE A 341 14.62 9.56 13.79
CA ILE A 341 14.46 10.87 14.43
C ILE A 341 15.50 11.06 15.54
N ARG A 342 15.69 10.04 16.40
CA ARG A 342 16.61 10.12 17.56
C ARG A 342 18.05 10.45 17.17
N ARG A 343 18.50 10.03 15.98
CA ARG A 343 19.86 10.26 15.49
C ARG A 343 20.10 11.67 14.92
N ARG A 344 19.09 12.56 14.98
CA ARG A 344 19.10 13.88 14.31
C ARG A 344 18.74 15.03 15.26
N PRO A 345 19.56 15.29 16.29
CA PRO A 345 19.24 16.33 17.27
C PRO A 345 19.21 17.72 16.63
N ALA A 346 18.18 18.51 16.96
CA ALA A 346 17.99 19.89 16.49
C ALA A 346 18.10 20.09 14.95
N GLU A 347 17.65 19.10 14.17
CA GLU A 347 17.71 19.14 12.70
C GLU A 347 16.48 19.77 12.05
N PHE A 348 15.29 19.64 12.64
CA PHE A 348 14.03 20.04 12.01
C PHE A 348 13.36 21.24 12.70
N ASP A 349 12.69 22.07 11.93
CA ASP A 349 11.81 23.13 12.46
C ASP A 349 10.37 22.63 12.64
N LEU A 350 9.96 21.67 11.81
CA LEU A 350 8.63 21.08 11.81
C LEU A 350 8.73 19.57 11.52
N ILE A 351 8.04 18.77 12.33
CA ILE A 351 7.80 17.34 12.07
C ILE A 351 6.29 17.17 11.85
N VAL A 352 5.90 16.51 10.77
CA VAL A 352 4.51 16.13 10.48
C VAL A 352 4.41 14.61 10.32
N SER A 353 3.42 13.98 10.95
CA SER A 353 3.19 12.53 10.87
C SER A 353 1.70 12.21 10.69
N ALA A 354 1.31 11.85 9.47
CA ALA A 354 -0.07 11.48 9.13
C ALA A 354 -0.27 9.95 9.18
N ASP A 355 -1.18 9.48 10.04
CA ASP A 355 -1.63 8.08 10.20
C ASP A 355 -0.50 7.04 10.28
N THR A 356 0.65 7.46 10.80
CA THR A 356 1.76 6.55 11.13
C THR A 356 1.74 6.17 12.61
N LEU A 357 1.39 7.12 13.50
CA LEU A 357 1.35 6.88 14.94
C LEU A 357 0.16 6.01 15.37
N VAL A 358 -0.76 5.68 14.47
CA VAL A 358 -1.80 4.65 14.68
C VAL A 358 -1.21 3.24 14.80
N TYR A 359 0.09 3.07 14.56
CA TYR A 359 0.82 1.82 14.79
C TYR A 359 1.69 1.85 16.05
N PHE A 360 1.60 2.92 16.83
CA PHE A 360 2.31 3.10 18.09
C PHE A 360 1.28 3.13 19.20
N GLY A 361 1.29 2.15 20.09
CA GLY A 361 0.52 2.22 21.33
C GLY A 361 1.16 3.24 22.26
N GLU A 362 2.34 2.91 22.78
CA GLU A 362 3.15 3.85 23.55
C GLU A 362 3.83 4.84 22.61
N ILE A 363 3.40 6.11 22.63
CA ILE A 363 3.99 7.16 21.79
C ILE A 363 5.12 7.93 22.49
N GLY A 364 5.36 7.68 23.79
CA GLY A 364 6.38 8.36 24.58
C GLY A 364 7.77 8.37 23.92
N PRO A 365 8.30 7.21 23.48
CA PRO A 365 9.62 7.13 22.86
C PRO A 365 9.76 7.94 21.56
N VAL A 366 8.73 7.97 20.72
CA VAL A 366 8.75 8.74 19.46
C VAL A 366 8.56 10.23 19.69
N LEU A 367 7.77 10.63 20.69
CA LEU A 367 7.68 12.02 21.12
C LEU A 367 9.01 12.52 21.70
N GLU A 368 9.68 11.72 22.52
CA GLU A 368 11.00 12.08 23.05
C GLU A 368 12.03 12.28 21.93
N ALA A 369 12.06 11.36 20.96
CA ALA A 369 12.90 11.51 19.78
C ALA A 369 12.55 12.80 19.03
N ALA A 370 11.26 13.07 18.76
CA ALA A 370 10.80 14.26 18.08
C ALA A 370 11.21 15.55 18.82
N SER A 371 11.04 15.59 20.15
CA SER A 371 11.46 16.72 20.98
C SER A 371 12.96 16.99 20.87
N SER A 372 13.79 15.93 20.88
CA SER A 372 15.24 16.07 20.71
C SER A 372 15.64 16.56 19.30
N SER A 373 14.88 16.14 18.28
CA SER A 373 15.19 16.40 16.87
C SER A 373 14.68 17.75 16.38
N LEU A 374 13.64 18.29 17.00
CA LEU A 374 13.16 19.64 16.73
C LEU A 374 14.12 20.69 17.27
N ARG A 375 14.31 21.80 16.55
CA ARG A 375 15.02 22.98 17.08
C ARG A 375 14.24 23.63 18.22
N PRO A 376 14.87 24.45 19.08
CA PRO A 376 14.14 25.22 20.09
C PRO A 376 12.99 26.02 19.46
N GLY A 377 11.78 25.83 19.98
CA GLY A 377 10.56 26.43 19.42
C GLY A 377 10.00 25.75 18.17
N GLY A 378 10.56 24.62 17.74
CA GLY A 378 10.05 23.80 16.64
C GLY A 378 8.72 23.11 16.99
N HIS A 379 8.03 22.62 15.96
CA HIS A 379 6.65 22.15 16.07
C HIS A 379 6.47 20.71 15.62
N LEU A 380 5.47 20.05 16.19
CA LEU A 380 5.06 18.70 15.86
C LEU A 380 3.57 18.71 15.51
N GLY A 381 3.22 18.18 14.35
CA GLY A 381 1.83 17.93 13.93
C GLY A 381 1.63 16.45 13.66
N PHE A 382 0.63 15.79 14.25
CA PHE A 382 0.37 14.38 13.98
C PHE A 382 -1.09 13.99 14.13
N SER A 383 -1.45 12.83 13.58
CA SER A 383 -2.72 12.16 13.85
C SER A 383 -2.56 10.82 14.56
N VAL A 384 -3.55 10.47 15.37
CA VAL A 384 -3.80 9.13 15.92
C VAL A 384 -5.30 8.82 15.88
N GLU A 385 -5.70 7.56 15.94
CA GLU A 385 -7.12 7.22 16.11
C GLU A 385 -7.60 7.58 17.52
N ALA A 386 -8.85 8.00 17.63
CA ALA A 386 -9.44 8.43 18.89
C ALA A 386 -10.05 7.24 19.62
N LEU A 387 -9.60 6.98 20.84
CA LEU A 387 -10.18 5.94 21.69
C LEU A 387 -11.48 6.44 22.32
N GLU A 388 -12.57 5.71 22.09
CA GLU A 388 -13.85 5.93 22.77
C GLU A 388 -13.95 5.11 24.06
N GLY A 389 -14.56 5.67 25.10
CA GLY A 389 -14.82 4.99 26.37
C GLY A 389 -14.05 5.56 27.56
N THR A 390 -13.96 4.78 28.64
CA THR A 390 -13.45 5.20 29.96
C THR A 390 -11.98 4.87 30.20
N SER A 391 -11.25 4.42 29.18
CA SER A 391 -9.82 4.14 29.33
C SER A 391 -9.03 5.44 29.20
N ASP A 392 -8.12 5.66 30.14
CA ASP A 392 -7.26 6.84 30.16
C ASP A 392 -5.96 6.67 29.35
N ASP A 393 -5.81 5.57 28.61
CA ASP A 393 -4.57 5.21 27.92
C ASP A 393 -4.77 4.97 26.40
N TYR A 394 -4.01 4.06 25.80
CA TYR A 394 -4.19 3.57 24.43
C TYR A 394 -4.69 2.12 24.38
N ARG A 395 -5.17 1.69 23.21
CA ARG A 395 -5.63 0.31 22.96
C ARG A 395 -5.34 -0.12 21.53
N LEU A 396 -4.78 -1.32 21.37
CA LEU A 396 -4.75 -2.00 20.08
C LEU A 396 -6.14 -2.55 19.77
N GLN A 397 -6.73 -2.12 18.65
CA GLN A 397 -8.07 -2.53 18.23
C GLN A 397 -8.00 -3.73 17.28
N PRO A 398 -9.07 -4.54 17.13
CA PRO A 398 -9.09 -5.70 16.24
C PRO A 398 -8.77 -5.40 14.76
N ASN A 399 -8.92 -4.14 14.32
CA ASN A 399 -8.49 -3.67 13.00
C ASN A 399 -6.97 -3.57 12.83
N GLY A 400 -6.18 -3.87 13.87
CA GLY A 400 -4.72 -3.87 13.86
C GLY A 400 -4.08 -2.49 14.12
N ARG A 401 -4.86 -1.47 14.51
CA ARG A 401 -4.35 -0.12 14.80
C ARG A 401 -4.65 0.30 16.23
N TYR A 402 -3.76 1.10 16.79
CA TYR A 402 -3.91 1.71 18.10
C TYR A 402 -4.81 2.94 18.03
N ALA A 403 -5.65 3.09 19.05
CA ALA A 403 -6.37 4.31 19.34
C ALA A 403 -5.96 4.83 20.71
N HIS A 404 -5.96 6.16 20.86
CA HIS A 404 -5.45 6.85 22.03
C HIS A 404 -6.52 7.73 22.67
N SER A 405 -6.55 7.75 24.00
CA SER A 405 -7.40 8.67 24.75
C SER A 405 -6.84 10.09 24.72
N LYS A 406 -7.73 11.07 24.90
CA LYS A 406 -7.35 12.48 25.04
C LYS A 406 -6.37 12.70 26.20
N THR A 407 -6.69 12.11 27.36
CA THR A 407 -5.91 12.23 28.60
C THR A 407 -4.50 11.68 28.44
N TYR A 408 -4.35 10.54 27.76
CA TYR A 408 -3.06 9.95 27.45
C TYR A 408 -2.17 10.90 26.63
N LEU A 409 -2.74 11.50 25.57
CA LEU A 409 -2.01 12.40 24.69
C LEU A 409 -1.55 13.67 25.44
N GLU A 410 -2.44 14.29 26.21
CA GLU A 410 -2.13 15.49 27.00
C GLU A 410 -1.00 15.23 28.01
N ARG A 411 -1.10 14.12 28.76
CA ARG A 411 -0.09 13.69 29.73
C ARG A 411 1.25 13.44 29.05
N THR A 412 1.26 12.60 28.02
CA THR A 412 2.50 12.13 27.40
C THR A 412 3.23 13.27 26.67
N LEU A 413 2.51 14.19 26.01
CA LEU A 413 3.12 15.37 25.40
C LEU A 413 3.84 16.24 26.44
N LEU A 414 3.17 16.52 27.56
CA LEU A 414 3.75 17.32 28.64
C LEU A 414 5.01 16.67 29.22
N GLU A 415 4.95 15.36 29.50
CA GLU A 415 6.07 14.57 30.04
C GLU A 415 7.26 14.51 29.07
N ARG A 416 7.02 14.55 27.75
CA ARG A 416 8.06 14.50 26.71
C ARG A 416 8.49 15.88 26.19
N GLY A 417 8.17 16.93 26.92
CA GLY A 417 8.69 18.28 26.67
C GLY A 417 7.98 19.00 25.51
N PHE A 418 6.67 18.80 25.39
CA PHE A 418 5.83 19.55 24.46
C PHE A 418 4.77 20.38 25.18
N ASP A 419 4.59 21.61 24.72
CA ASP A 419 3.43 22.44 25.03
C ASP A 419 2.34 22.13 24.00
N LEU A 420 1.22 21.55 24.45
CA LEU A 420 0.08 21.29 23.58
C LEU A 420 -0.51 22.61 23.08
N ARG A 421 -0.72 22.71 21.77
CA ARG A 421 -1.20 23.93 21.11
C ARG A 421 -2.61 23.81 20.57
N ALA A 422 -2.92 22.70 19.92
CA ALA A 422 -4.25 22.35 19.47
C ALA A 422 -4.43 20.83 19.49
N MET A 423 -5.64 20.37 19.80
CA MET A 423 -6.01 18.96 19.70
C MET A 423 -7.48 18.88 19.33
N ASP A 424 -7.72 18.60 18.06
CA ASP A 424 -9.06 18.54 17.50
C ASP A 424 -9.47 17.11 17.23
N ARG A 425 -10.74 16.80 17.48
CA ARG A 425 -11.33 15.52 17.12
C ARG A 425 -11.91 15.61 15.71
N GLU A 426 -11.35 14.85 14.78
CA GLU A 426 -11.69 14.94 13.35
C GLU A 426 -11.99 13.57 12.76
N THR A 427 -12.69 13.55 11.62
CA THR A 427 -12.79 12.34 10.80
C THR A 427 -11.52 12.22 9.95
N LEU A 428 -10.66 11.24 10.25
CA LEU A 428 -9.40 11.04 9.52
C LEU A 428 -9.65 10.44 8.13
N ARG A 429 -10.61 9.53 8.05
CA ARG A 429 -10.99 8.78 6.83
C ARG A 429 -12.33 8.07 7.01
N LEU A 430 -12.88 7.57 5.92
CA LEU A 430 -13.98 6.62 5.91
C LEU A 430 -13.47 5.20 5.66
N GLU A 431 -13.86 4.27 6.53
CA GLU A 431 -13.63 2.84 6.33
C GLU A 431 -14.97 2.13 6.21
N GLY A 432 -15.29 1.67 4.99
CA GLY A 432 -16.56 1.00 4.71
C GLY A 432 -17.78 1.86 5.04
N GLY A 433 -17.73 3.15 4.70
CA GLY A 433 -18.78 4.12 5.04
C GLY A 433 -18.83 4.53 6.51
N THR A 434 -18.00 3.94 7.37
CA THR A 434 -17.90 4.31 8.79
C THR A 434 -16.80 5.35 8.98
N GLN A 435 -17.08 6.40 9.74
CA GLN A 435 -16.09 7.42 10.08
C GLN A 435 -15.05 6.83 11.04
N VAL A 436 -13.77 6.95 10.67
CA VAL A 436 -12.66 6.71 11.61
C VAL A 436 -12.32 8.04 12.25
N MET A 437 -12.72 8.18 13.51
CA MET A 437 -12.43 9.36 14.31
C MET A 437 -10.99 9.34 14.80
N GLY A 438 -10.34 10.49 14.80
CA GLY A 438 -8.98 10.65 15.29
C GLY A 438 -8.73 11.98 15.98
N TRP A 439 -7.60 12.05 16.66
CA TRP A 439 -7.06 13.28 17.21
C TRP A 439 -6.05 13.85 16.23
N VAL A 440 -6.25 15.11 15.82
CA VAL A 440 -5.24 15.90 15.11
C VAL A 440 -4.58 16.82 16.13
N VAL A 441 -3.30 16.58 16.39
CA VAL A 441 -2.54 17.20 17.48
C VAL A 441 -1.48 18.11 16.91
N ILE A 442 -1.47 19.37 17.37
CA ILE A 442 -0.40 20.33 17.12
C ILE A 442 0.26 20.65 18.47
N ALA A 443 1.57 20.53 18.53
CA ALA A 443 2.36 20.79 19.73
C ALA A 443 3.64 21.55 19.40
N GLN A 444 4.18 22.27 20.39
CA GLN A 444 5.44 22.99 20.27
C GLN A 444 6.45 22.44 21.27
N ARG A 445 7.70 22.26 20.84
CA ARG A 445 8.79 21.88 21.74
C ARG A 445 8.93 22.92 22.86
N SER A 446 8.77 22.49 24.12
CA SER A 446 8.83 23.37 25.28
C SER A 446 10.23 23.98 25.45
N HIS A 447 10.29 25.21 25.96
CA HIS A 447 11.56 25.88 26.31
C HIS A 447 12.18 25.38 27.62
N ARG A 448 11.48 24.51 28.36
CA ARG A 448 11.99 23.94 29.61
C ARG A 448 13.08 22.94 29.25
N ILE A 449 14.34 23.32 29.49
CA ILE A 449 15.46 22.40 29.53
C ILE A 449 15.06 21.28 30.49
N ALA A 450 15.08 20.03 30.02
CA ALA A 450 14.97 18.86 30.89
C ALA A 450 16.12 18.94 31.89
N ASN A 451 15.86 19.53 33.05
CA ASN A 451 16.77 19.49 34.18
C ASN A 451 16.51 18.17 34.90
N GLN A 452 17.49 17.27 34.70
CA GLN A 452 17.77 16.02 35.41
C GLN A 452 16.96 14.80 35.00
#